data_AF-A0A120GCH4-F1
#
_entry.id   AF-A0A120GCH4-F1
#
_cell.length_a   1.000
_cell.length_b   1.000
_cell.length_c   1.000
_cell.angle_alpha   90.00
_cell.angle_beta   90.00
_cell.angle_gamma   90.00
#
_symmetry.space_group_name_H-M   'P 1'
#
loop_
_entity.id
_entity.type
_entity.pdbx_description
1 polymer ?
#
loop_
_entity_poly.entity_id
_entity_poly.type
_entity_poly.pdbx_seq_one_letter_code
_entity_poly.pdbx_strand_id
1 'polypeptide(L)'
;MSFVARDWRLAILAVYTLAVLGFMMSIVSSGGVWLWELYLAIIAWAIAPVALLCLVKRFRIPCAFAAIALSGFGIWAYYNTFIASAPDAQMGLVLVFVPLWQLIAAIAALGVFYGVARVIGIES
;
A
#
# COMPACT_ATOMS: atom_id res chain seq x y z
N MET A 1 -5.31 4.08 28.44
CA MET A 1 -4.79 3.20 27.37
C MET A 1 -4.74 4.01 26.08
N SER A 2 -3.54 4.23 25.56
CA SER A 2 -3.23 5.25 24.55
C SER A 2 -3.94 4.98 23.21
N PHE A 3 -4.22 6.05 22.49
CA PHE A 3 -4.83 6.08 21.15
C PHE A 3 -4.18 5.09 20.16
N VAL A 4 -2.89 4.79 20.37
CA VAL A 4 -2.05 3.89 19.56
C VAL A 4 -2.47 2.41 19.66
N ALA A 5 -2.98 1.96 20.82
CA ALA A 5 -3.42 0.57 20.98
C ALA A 5 -4.74 0.25 20.26
N ARG A 6 -5.51 1.28 19.83
CA ARG A 6 -6.88 1.10 19.34
C ARG A 6 -7.01 0.94 17.82
N ASP A 7 -5.96 1.23 17.05
CA ASP A 7 -5.94 1.10 15.59
C ASP A 7 -4.56 0.70 15.07
N TRP A 8 -4.11 -0.51 15.43
CA TRP A 8 -2.87 -1.13 14.93
C TRP A 8 -2.77 -1.20 13.39
N ARG A 9 -3.89 -1.04 12.67
CA ARG A 9 -3.94 -0.88 11.21
C ARG A 9 -3.25 0.40 10.72
N LEU A 10 -3.29 1.47 11.51
CA LEU A 10 -2.54 2.69 11.23
C LEU A 10 -1.04 2.44 11.40
N ALA A 11 -0.63 1.52 12.28
CA ALA A 11 0.76 1.11 12.38
C ALA A 11 1.21 0.35 11.11
N ILE A 12 0.36 -0.53 10.55
CA ILE A 12 0.63 -1.19 9.26
C ILE A 12 0.83 -0.13 8.16
N LEU A 13 -0.10 0.81 8.05
CA LEU A 13 -0.02 1.88 7.05
C LEU A 13 1.22 2.74 7.24
N ALA A 14 1.55 3.12 8.48
CA ALA A 14 2.73 3.91 8.80
C ALA A 14 4.03 3.17 8.43
N VAL A 15 4.15 1.89 8.80
CA VAL A 15 5.32 1.06 8.44
C VAL A 15 5.45 0.94 6.93
N TYR A 16 4.35 0.67 6.22
CA TYR A 16 4.37 0.59 4.76
C TYR A 16 4.75 1.92 4.12
N THR A 17 4.21 3.04 4.61
CA THR A 17 4.53 4.38 4.14
C THR A 17 6.01 4.69 4.32
N LEU A 18 6.58 4.37 5.48
CA LEU A 18 8.01 4.55 5.74
C LEU A 18 8.88 3.69 4.82
N ALA A 19 8.47 2.45 4.54
CA ALA A 19 9.17 1.59 3.60
C ALA A 19 9.16 2.16 2.18
N VAL A 20 7.98 2.58 1.69
CA VAL A 20 7.84 3.24 0.38
C VAL A 20 8.68 4.52 0.30
N LEU A 21 8.63 5.36 1.33
CA LEU A 21 9.47 6.56 1.42
C LEU A 21 10.95 6.22 1.35
N GLY A 22 11.41 5.19 2.08
CA GLY A 22 12.78 4.71 2.04
C GLY A 22 13.22 4.32 0.62
N PHE A 23 12.40 3.55 -0.10
CA PHE A 23 12.66 3.19 -1.50
C PHE A 23 12.68 4.41 -2.44
N MET A 24 11.77 5.38 -2.26
CA MET A 24 11.77 6.58 -3.09
C MET A 24 13.00 7.45 -2.84
N MET A 25 13.43 7.59 -1.59
CA MET A 25 14.63 8.36 -1.24
C MET A 25 15.90 7.78 -1.87
N SER A 26 16.01 6.45 -1.98
CA SER A 26 17.14 5.84 -2.70
C SER A 26 17.13 6.19 -4.19
N ILE A 27 15.96 6.33 -4.81
CA ILE A 27 15.82 6.72 -6.22
C ILE A 27 16.11 8.23 -6.38
N VAL A 28 15.54 9.10 -5.53
CA VAL A 28 15.70 10.57 -5.59
C VAL A 28 17.16 11.00 -5.49
N SER A 29 17.99 10.28 -4.74
CA SER A 29 19.43 10.60 -4.65
C SER A 29 20.14 10.65 -6.02
N SER A 30 19.54 10.07 -7.06
CA SER A 30 20.03 10.08 -8.44
C SER A 30 19.36 11.11 -9.37
N GLY A 31 18.27 11.77 -8.95
CA GLY A 31 17.46 12.68 -9.78
C GLY A 31 17.26 14.06 -9.14
N GLY A 32 17.40 15.14 -9.92
CA GLY A 32 17.37 16.52 -9.42
C GLY A 32 16.08 16.93 -8.67
N VAL A 33 16.18 18.02 -7.90
CA VAL A 33 15.17 18.54 -6.94
C VAL A 33 13.77 18.77 -7.56
N TRP A 34 13.68 19.04 -8.86
CA TRP A 34 12.41 19.28 -9.56
C TRP A 34 11.51 18.05 -9.69
N LEU A 35 12.03 16.84 -9.44
CA LEU A 35 11.24 15.61 -9.43
C LEU A 35 10.44 15.41 -8.14
N TRP A 36 10.65 16.24 -7.10
CA TRP A 36 10.04 16.07 -5.79
C TRP A 36 8.50 16.07 -5.79
N GLU A 37 7.88 16.93 -6.59
CA GLU A 37 6.41 17.00 -6.70
C GLU A 37 5.84 15.71 -7.30
N LEU A 38 6.52 15.16 -8.31
CA LEU A 38 6.16 13.88 -8.91
C LEU A 38 6.33 12.72 -7.92
N TYR A 39 7.39 12.72 -7.10
CA TYR A 39 7.59 11.70 -6.09
C TYR A 39 6.50 11.70 -5.02
N LEU A 40 6.03 12.86 -4.57
CA LEU A 40 4.92 12.93 -3.62
C LEU A 40 3.64 12.29 -4.19
N ALA A 41 3.34 12.55 -5.47
CA ALA A 41 2.21 11.91 -6.14
C ALA A 41 2.39 10.39 -6.26
N ILE A 42 3.61 9.92 -6.56
CA ILE A 42 3.93 8.48 -6.63
C ILE A 42 3.83 7.82 -5.26
N ILE A 43 4.29 8.47 -4.18
CA ILE A 43 4.18 7.95 -2.82
C ILE A 43 2.70 7.82 -2.44
N ALA A 44 1.92 8.87 -2.66
CA ALA A 44 0.48 8.86 -2.41
C ALA A 44 -0.21 7.74 -3.20
N TRP A 45 0.15 7.57 -4.47
CA TRP A 45 -0.33 6.49 -5.32
C TRP A 45 0.04 5.11 -4.77
N ALA A 46 1.29 4.92 -4.35
CA ALA A 46 1.80 3.66 -3.81
C ALA A 46 1.13 3.26 -2.50
N ILE A 47 0.84 4.22 -1.60
CA ILE A 47 0.22 3.92 -0.31
C ILE A 47 -1.31 3.81 -0.39
N ALA A 48 -1.96 4.38 -1.41
CA ALA A 48 -3.42 4.45 -1.52
C ALA A 48 -4.14 3.09 -1.37
N PRO A 49 -3.68 1.97 -1.96
CA PRO A 49 -4.33 0.67 -1.82
C PRO A 49 -4.35 0.16 -0.38
N VAL A 50 -3.23 0.31 0.34
CA VAL A 50 -3.10 -0.12 1.73
C VAL A 50 -3.88 0.84 2.64
N ALA A 51 -3.84 2.15 2.36
CA ALA A 51 -4.62 3.15 3.07
C ALA A 51 -6.12 2.87 2.98
N LEU A 52 -6.63 2.51 1.79
CA LEU A 52 -8.02 2.14 1.56
C LEU A 52 -8.46 1.04 2.54
N LEU A 53 -7.67 -0.03 2.67
CA LEU A 53 -7.99 -1.14 3.59
C LEU A 53 -7.85 -0.75 5.06
N CYS A 54 -6.82 0.02 5.42
CA CYS A 54 -6.60 0.41 6.81
C CYS A 54 -7.65 1.40 7.33
N LEU A 55 -8.20 2.25 6.46
CA LEU A 55 -9.17 3.29 6.83
C LEU A 55 -10.63 2.80 6.84
N VAL A 56 -10.95 1.71 6.15
CA VAL A 56 -12.31 1.10 6.18
C VAL A 56 -12.63 0.57 7.57
N LYS A 57 -13.65 1.12 8.24
CA LYS A 57 -14.02 0.76 9.62
C LYS A 57 -14.94 -0.45 9.75
N ARG A 58 -15.69 -0.81 8.70
CA ARG A 58 -16.72 -1.88 8.75
C ARG A 58 -16.12 -3.28 8.93
N PHE A 59 -14.98 -3.55 8.29
CA PHE A 59 -14.37 -4.88 8.22
C PHE A 59 -12.95 -4.88 8.81
N ARG A 60 -12.80 -4.34 10.02
CA ARG A 60 -11.48 -3.98 10.60
C ARG A 60 -10.47 -5.12 10.55
N ILE A 61 -10.86 -6.30 11.02
CA ILE A 61 -9.97 -7.47 11.11
C ILE A 61 -9.59 -8.00 9.72
N PRO A 62 -10.52 -8.40 8.83
CA PRO A 62 -10.16 -8.92 7.52
C PRO A 62 -9.45 -7.89 6.64
N CYS A 63 -9.83 -6.60 6.72
CA CYS A 63 -9.09 -5.53 6.03
C CYS A 63 -7.66 -5.39 6.55
N ALA A 64 -7.39 -5.62 7.83
CA ALA A 64 -6.04 -5.56 8.36
C ALA A 64 -5.16 -6.69 7.80
N PHE A 65 -5.68 -7.91 7.71
CA PHE A 65 -4.96 -9.03 7.08
C PHE A 65 -4.72 -8.78 5.59
N ALA A 66 -5.72 -8.28 4.87
CA ALA A 66 -5.56 -7.89 3.47
C ALA A 66 -4.48 -6.79 3.32
N ALA A 67 -4.47 -5.80 4.22
CA ALA A 67 -3.46 -4.74 4.23
C ALA A 67 -2.04 -5.28 4.50
N ILE A 68 -1.88 -6.24 5.41
CA ILE A 68 -0.58 -6.92 5.64
C ILE A 68 -0.12 -7.63 4.36
N ALA A 69 -1.00 -8.41 3.74
CA ALA A 69 -0.64 -9.16 2.52
C ALA A 69 -0.23 -8.21 1.38
N LEU A 70 -1.03 -7.16 1.15
CA LEU A 70 -0.77 -6.16 0.11
C LEU A 70 0.50 -5.36 0.38
N SER A 71 0.70 -4.87 1.60
CA SER A 71 1.91 -4.13 1.98
C SER A 71 3.16 -5.00 1.90
N GLY A 72 3.10 -6.25 2.35
CA GLY A 72 4.18 -7.22 2.23
C GLY A 72 4.55 -7.50 0.77
N PHE A 73 3.56 -7.74 -0.09
CA PHE A 73 3.79 -7.90 -1.53
C PHE A 73 4.42 -6.65 -2.16
N GLY A 74 3.92 -5.46 -1.82
CA GLY A 74 4.47 -4.20 -2.32
C GLY A 74 5.92 -3.99 -1.91
N ILE A 75 6.26 -4.22 -0.64
CA ILE A 75 7.64 -4.15 -0.14
C ILE A 75 8.53 -5.15 -0.88
N TRP A 76 8.07 -6.39 -1.03
CA TRP A 76 8.82 -7.42 -1.77
C TRP A 76 9.06 -7.02 -3.23
N ALA A 77 8.03 -6.52 -3.93
CA ALA A 77 8.15 -6.09 -5.32
C ALA A 77 9.15 -4.93 -5.45
N TYR A 78 9.02 -3.89 -4.62
CA TYR A 78 9.93 -2.76 -4.64
C TYR A 78 11.36 -3.13 -4.27
N TYR A 79 11.56 -4.00 -3.28
CA TYR A 79 12.89 -4.51 -2.94
C TYR A 79 13.53 -5.24 -4.12
N ASN A 80 12.79 -6.15 -4.77
CA ASN A 80 13.32 -6.90 -5.90
C ASN A 80 13.64 -6.01 -7.10
N THR A 81 12.82 -5.00 -7.36
CA THR A 81 13.03 -4.07 -8.48
C THR A 81 14.14 -3.06 -8.21
N PHE A 82 14.16 -2.40 -7.06
CA PHE A 82 15.04 -1.24 -6.83
C PHE A 82 16.34 -1.58 -6.08
N ILE A 83 16.40 -2.71 -5.37
CA ILE A 83 17.57 -3.08 -4.56
C ILE A 83 18.22 -4.36 -5.06
N ALA A 84 17.45 -5.43 -5.28
CA ALA A 84 18.03 -6.74 -5.60
C ALA A 84 18.46 -6.89 -7.07
N SER A 85 17.83 -6.14 -7.99
CA SER A 85 18.08 -6.25 -9.43
C SER A 85 18.93 -5.08 -9.94
N ALA A 86 19.62 -5.30 -11.06
CA ALA A 86 20.33 -4.23 -11.75
C ALA A 86 19.33 -3.19 -12.29
N PRO A 87 19.66 -1.87 -12.24
CA PRO A 87 18.77 -0.84 -12.74
C PRO A 87 18.44 -1.02 -14.23
N ASP A 88 17.15 -1.02 -14.57
CA ASP A 88 16.68 -1.06 -15.95
C ASP A 88 15.67 0.07 -16.23
N ALA A 89 15.34 0.26 -17.52
CA ALA A 89 14.36 1.27 -17.93
C ALA A 89 12.92 0.95 -17.49
N GLN A 90 12.64 -0.28 -17.05
CA GLN A 90 11.30 -0.75 -16.69
C GLN A 90 10.98 -0.52 -15.21
N MET A 91 11.97 -0.20 -14.37
CA MET A 91 11.77 0.14 -12.96
C MET A 91 10.69 1.20 -12.72
N GLY A 92 10.56 2.20 -13.62
CA GLY A 92 9.51 3.21 -13.54
C GLY A 92 8.10 2.65 -13.72
N LEU A 93 7.93 1.56 -14.48
CA LEU A 93 6.64 0.89 -14.67
C LEU A 93 6.19 0.20 -13.38
N VAL A 94 7.13 -0.31 -12.58
CA VAL A 94 6.83 -0.96 -11.29
C VAL A 94 6.16 0.03 -10.33
N LEU A 95 6.58 1.30 -10.34
CA LEU A 95 5.96 2.38 -9.55
C LEU A 95 4.50 2.67 -9.92
N VAL A 96 4.09 2.30 -11.13
CA VAL A 96 2.72 2.52 -11.62
C VAL A 96 1.88 1.27 -11.46
N PHE A 97 2.40 0.12 -11.93
CA PHE A 97 1.64 -1.13 -12.01
C PHE A 97 1.52 -1.85 -10.67
N VAL A 98 2.52 -1.80 -9.79
CA VAL A 98 2.40 -2.45 -8.47
C VAL A 98 1.26 -1.81 -7.67
N PRO A 99 1.18 -0.48 -7.49
CA PRO A 99 0.04 0.12 -6.80
C PRO A 99 -1.28 -0.10 -7.53
N LEU A 100 -1.29 -0.10 -8.86
CA LEU A 100 -2.49 -0.38 -9.65
C LEU A 100 -3.06 -1.77 -9.34
N TRP A 101 -2.23 -2.81 -9.40
CA TRP A 101 -2.64 -4.17 -9.08
C TRP A 101 -3.02 -4.33 -7.61
N GLN A 102 -2.31 -3.66 -6.71
CA GLN A 102 -2.67 -3.60 -5.29
C GLN A 102 -4.04 -2.93 -5.09
N LEU A 103 -4.36 -1.87 -5.83
CA LEU A 103 -5.65 -1.18 -5.76
C LEU A 103 -6.78 -2.08 -6.24
N ILE A 104 -6.59 -2.75 -7.39
CA ILE A 104 -7.56 -3.73 -7.91
C ILE A 104 -7.81 -4.83 -6.89
N ALA A 105 -6.76 -5.39 -6.30
CA ALA A 105 -6.87 -6.42 -5.27
C ALA A 105 -7.57 -5.90 -3.99
N ALA A 106 -7.28 -4.67 -3.56
CA ALA A 106 -7.95 -4.06 -2.41
C ALA A 106 -9.45 -3.86 -2.65
N ILE A 107 -9.84 -3.36 -3.83
CA ILE A 107 -11.24 -3.19 -4.23
C ILE A 107 -11.93 -4.55 -4.31
N ALA A 108 -11.29 -5.56 -4.91
CA ALA A 108 -11.82 -6.92 -4.99
C ALA A 108 -12.03 -7.53 -3.60
N ALA A 109 -11.05 -7.39 -2.70
CA ALA A 109 -11.16 -7.87 -1.32
C ALA A 109 -12.33 -7.22 -0.57
N LEU A 110 -12.50 -5.91 -0.69
CA LEU A 110 -13.65 -5.20 -0.14
C LEU A 110 -14.96 -5.72 -0.74
N GLY A 111 -15.03 -5.88 -2.06
CA GLY A 111 -16.19 -6.44 -2.75
C GLY A 111 -16.58 -7.82 -2.22
N VAL A 112 -15.60 -8.70 -1.99
CA VAL A 112 -15.81 -10.01 -1.36
C VAL A 112 -16.35 -9.85 0.07
N PHE A 113 -15.76 -8.98 0.89
CA PHE A 113 -16.23 -8.76 2.27
C PHE A 113 -17.67 -8.25 2.31
N TYR A 114 -18.04 -7.32 1.42
CA TYR A 114 -19.42 -6.85 1.29
C TYR A 114 -20.37 -7.94 0.81
N GLY A 115 -19.98 -8.72 -0.21
CA GLY A 115 -20.79 -9.82 -0.73
C GLY A 115 -21.05 -10.89 0.33
N VAL A 116 -20.00 -11.28 1.05
CA VAL A 116 -20.08 -12.25 2.16
C VAL A 116 -20.95 -11.70 3.30
N ALA A 117 -20.74 -10.45 3.73
CA ALA A 117 -21.56 -9.83 4.77
C ALA A 117 -23.06 -9.80 4.41
N ARG A 118 -23.38 -9.54 3.14
CA ARG A 118 -24.76 -9.57 2.63
C ARG A 118 -25.36 -10.98 2.67
N VAL A 119 -24.60 -12.01 2.28
CA VAL A 119 -25.07 -13.40 2.29
C VAL A 119 -25.34 -13.91 3.71
N ILE A 120 -24.52 -13.51 4.68
CA ILE A 120 -24.63 -13.96 6.08
C ILE A 120 -25.67 -13.10 6.86
N GLY A 121 -26.27 -12.08 6.25
CA GLY A 121 -27.25 -11.22 6.92
C GLY A 121 -26.65 -10.31 8.00
N ILE A 122 -25.35 -10.01 7.91
CA ILE A 122 -24.69 -9.06 8.81
C ILE A 122 -24.92 -7.65 8.25
N GLU A 123 -26.17 -7.20 8.33
CA GLU A 123 -26.55 -5.82 8.05
C GLU A 123 -26.38 -5.02 9.34
N SER A 124 -25.42 -4.08 9.31
CA SER A 124 -25.23 -3.05 10.32
C SER A 124 -25.35 -1.67 9.68
#